data_AF-A0A2G2YUZ9-F1
#
_entry.id   AF-A0A2G2YUZ9-F1
#
_cell.length_a   1.000
_cell.length_b   1.000
_cell.length_c   1.000
_cell.angle_alpha   90.00
_cell.angle_beta   90.00
_cell.angle_gamma   90.00
#
_symmetry.space_group_name_H-M   'P 1'
#
loop_
_entity.id
_entity.type
_entity.pdbx_description
1 polymer ?
#
loop_
_entity_poly.entity_id
_entity_poly.type
_entity_poly.pdbx_seq_one_letter_code
_entity_poly.pdbx_strand_id
1 'polypeptide(L)'
;MAQNGVIVEMKSLNNNYNNNRNYGIRVSWDSELGFYADVGGEQLWIDVLRTTLEYGLAPVSWTDYLYLTVGGTLSNAGISGQTFRHGPQISNVHEMDVITGKGEFVTCSKDMNSELFFAVLGGLGQFGIITRARIVLDKAPTRDEESKAEMIWTCEETCRCTCKEVREVDDYSRFYEM
;
A
#
# COMPACT_ATOMS: atom_id res chain seq x y z
N MET A 1 -8.45 3.98 -23.10
CA MET A 1 -9.11 2.66 -23.16
C MET A 1 -8.24 1.72 -23.99
N ALA A 2 -8.18 0.44 -23.66
CA ALA A 2 -7.39 -0.53 -24.43
C ALA A 2 -8.02 -0.71 -25.82
N GLN A 3 -7.42 -0.09 -26.85
CA GLN A 3 -7.88 -0.24 -28.24
C GLN A 3 -7.64 -1.70 -28.66
N ASN A 4 -8.70 -2.43 -28.98
CA ASN A 4 -8.64 -3.84 -29.41
C ASN A 4 -8.04 -4.81 -28.36
N GLY A 5 -8.12 -4.47 -27.07
CA GLY A 5 -7.63 -5.31 -25.96
C GLY A 5 -8.75 -5.94 -25.13
N VAL A 6 -8.36 -6.83 -24.22
CA VAL A 6 -9.23 -7.34 -23.17
C VAL A 6 -8.99 -6.53 -21.90
N ILE A 7 -10.07 -6.05 -21.28
CA ILE A 7 -10.02 -5.36 -19.99
C ILE A 7 -10.46 -6.35 -18.92
N VAL A 8 -9.57 -6.62 -17.96
CA VAL A 8 -9.90 -7.42 -16.78
C VAL A 8 -10.49 -6.50 -15.72
N GLU A 9 -11.81 -6.60 -15.52
CA GLU A 9 -12.48 -5.85 -14.46
C GLU A 9 -12.24 -6.52 -13.10
N MET A 10 -11.12 -6.17 -12.45
CA MET A 10 -10.72 -6.77 -11.18
C MET A 10 -11.81 -6.60 -10.10
N LYS A 11 -12.48 -5.45 -10.03
CA LYS A 11 -13.54 -5.19 -9.03
C LYS A 11 -14.66 -6.23 -9.07
N SER A 12 -14.94 -6.84 -10.23
CA SER A 12 -15.98 -7.85 -10.37
C SER A 12 -15.62 -9.18 -9.68
N LEU A 13 -14.35 -9.41 -9.32
CA LEU A 13 -13.94 -10.53 -8.45
C LEU A 13 -14.52 -10.39 -7.04
N ASN A 14 -14.88 -9.17 -6.62
CA ASN A 14 -15.52 -8.91 -5.34
C ASN A 14 -17.01 -9.31 -5.32
N ASN A 15 -17.67 -9.59 -6.46
CA ASN A 15 -19.13 -9.81 -6.51
C ASN A 15 -19.62 -11.16 -5.95
N ASN A 16 -18.73 -12.11 -5.63
CA ASN A 16 -19.10 -13.35 -4.93
C ASN A 16 -19.27 -13.15 -3.39
N TYR A 17 -19.20 -11.91 -2.92
CA TYR A 17 -19.17 -11.50 -1.51
C TYR A 17 -20.51 -11.59 -0.75
N ASN A 18 -21.63 -11.83 -1.44
CA ASN A 18 -22.96 -11.96 -0.80
C ASN A 18 -23.12 -13.20 0.11
N ASN A 19 -22.09 -14.06 0.22
CA ASN A 19 -22.11 -15.26 1.08
C ASN A 19 -21.03 -15.18 2.20
N ASN A 20 -21.17 -14.19 3.07
CA ASN A 20 -20.85 -14.26 4.51
C ASN A 20 -19.41 -14.66 4.95
N ARG A 21 -18.39 -14.48 4.11
CA ARG A 21 -16.96 -14.59 4.49
C ARG A 21 -16.11 -13.58 3.71
N ASN A 22 -15.37 -12.71 4.41
CA ASN A 22 -14.35 -11.80 3.87
C ASN A 22 -13.18 -12.58 3.23
N TYR A 23 -13.41 -13.25 2.11
CA TYR A 23 -12.40 -14.11 1.49
C TYR A 23 -11.24 -13.32 0.85
N GLY A 24 -11.44 -12.03 0.59
CA GLY A 24 -10.44 -11.14 -0.03
C GLY A 24 -9.62 -10.29 0.95
N ILE A 25 -9.94 -10.28 2.25
CA ILE A 25 -9.19 -9.52 3.27
C ILE A 25 -9.02 -10.41 4.51
N ARG A 26 -7.79 -10.89 4.74
CA ARG A 26 -7.45 -11.73 5.89
C ARG A 26 -6.41 -11.04 6.76
N VAL A 27 -6.84 -10.60 7.94
CA VAL A 27 -5.95 -10.06 8.96
C VAL A 27 -5.26 -11.21 9.68
N SER A 28 -3.94 -11.15 9.80
CA SER A 28 -3.11 -12.14 10.49
C SER A 28 -1.99 -11.45 11.25
N TRP A 29 -1.33 -12.22 12.12
CA TRP A 29 -0.18 -11.77 12.88
C TRP A 29 0.93 -12.80 12.75
N ASP A 30 2.17 -12.31 12.63
CA ASP A 30 3.38 -13.11 12.64
C ASP A 30 4.43 -12.48 13.54
N SER A 31 5.29 -13.29 14.16
CA SER A 31 6.31 -12.80 15.10
C SER A 31 7.41 -11.98 14.44
N GLU A 32 7.70 -12.20 13.16
CA GLU A 32 8.73 -11.50 12.41
C GLU A 32 8.17 -10.30 11.64
N LEU A 33 6.96 -10.43 11.08
CA LEU A 33 6.34 -9.38 10.27
C LEU A 33 5.41 -8.44 11.05
N GLY A 34 4.96 -8.83 12.24
CA GLY A 34 3.94 -8.09 12.99
C GLY A 34 2.53 -8.33 12.44
N PHE A 35 1.65 -7.33 12.56
CA PHE A 35 0.30 -7.41 12.01
C PHE A 35 0.31 -7.10 10.52
N TYR A 36 -0.39 -7.93 9.75
CA TYR A 36 -0.56 -7.72 8.32
C TYR A 36 -1.95 -8.15 7.84
N ALA A 37 -2.35 -7.65 6.68
CA ALA A 37 -3.51 -8.16 5.96
C ALA A 37 -3.09 -8.73 4.61
N ASP A 38 -3.49 -9.97 4.33
CA ASP A 38 -3.51 -10.49 2.97
C ASP A 38 -4.78 -9.98 2.27
N VAL A 39 -4.58 -9.15 1.25
CA VAL A 39 -5.64 -8.41 0.58
C VAL A 39 -5.64 -8.69 -0.92
N GLY A 40 -6.81 -8.96 -1.49
CA GLY A 40 -6.99 -9.09 -2.94
C GLY A 40 -6.70 -7.77 -3.68
N GLY A 41 -6.06 -7.85 -4.83
CA GLY A 41 -5.74 -6.67 -5.65
C GLY A 41 -6.97 -5.89 -6.12
N GLU A 42 -8.13 -6.54 -6.15
CA GLU A 42 -9.44 -5.97 -6.47
C GLU A 42 -10.08 -5.15 -5.34
N GLN A 43 -9.64 -5.37 -4.09
CA GLN A 43 -10.26 -4.75 -2.92
C GLN A 43 -10.05 -3.25 -2.90
N LEU A 44 -11.03 -2.53 -2.36
CA LEU A 44 -10.91 -1.09 -2.14
C LEU A 44 -10.27 -0.80 -0.79
N TRP A 45 -9.49 0.28 -0.71
CA TRP A 45 -8.90 0.70 0.56
C TRP A 45 -9.93 0.99 1.66
N ILE A 46 -11.13 1.46 1.29
CA ILE A 46 -12.22 1.65 2.26
C ILE A 46 -12.66 0.33 2.91
N ASP A 47 -12.68 -0.77 2.16
CA ASP A 47 -13.11 -2.07 2.67
C ASP A 47 -11.99 -2.73 3.50
N VAL A 48 -10.74 -2.54 3.08
CA VAL A 48 -9.55 -2.92 3.86
C VAL A 48 -9.57 -2.22 5.21
N LEU A 49 -9.70 -0.89 5.22
CA LEU A 49 -9.72 -0.10 6.44
C LEU A 49 -10.87 -0.51 7.37
N ARG A 50 -12.10 -0.64 6.84
CA ARG A 50 -13.25 -1.08 7.64
C ARG A 50 -12.99 -2.44 8.29
N THR A 51 -12.48 -3.40 7.52
CA THR A 51 -12.21 -4.75 8.01
C THR A 51 -11.11 -4.75 9.06
N THR A 52 -10.01 -4.01 8.85
CA THR A 52 -8.91 -3.98 9.82
C THR A 52 -9.29 -3.25 11.11
N LEU A 53 -10.15 -2.24 11.02
CA LEU A 53 -10.63 -1.49 12.18
C LEU A 53 -11.45 -2.36 13.14
N GLU A 54 -12.13 -3.39 12.64
CA GLU A 54 -12.81 -4.39 13.50
C GLU A 54 -11.82 -5.13 14.43
N TYR A 55 -10.55 -5.18 14.06
CA TYR A 55 -9.45 -5.73 14.86
C TYR A 55 -8.66 -4.66 15.63
N GLY A 56 -9.07 -3.39 15.56
CA GLY A 56 -8.33 -2.26 16.16
C GLY A 56 -7.04 -1.91 15.40
N LEU A 57 -6.94 -2.30 14.13
CA LEU A 57 -5.77 -2.11 13.28
C LEU A 57 -6.11 -1.23 12.07
N ALA A 58 -5.10 -0.58 11.50
CA ALA A 58 -5.22 0.17 10.27
C ALA A 58 -3.97 0.00 9.39
N PRO A 59 -4.09 0.12 8.06
CA PRO A 59 -2.92 0.28 7.19
C PRO A 59 -2.10 1.48 7.63
N VAL A 60 -0.77 1.34 7.65
CA VAL A 60 0.16 2.41 8.09
C VAL A 60 0.25 3.59 7.12
N SER A 61 -0.15 3.38 5.87
CA SER A 61 -0.10 4.37 4.80
C SER A 61 -1.35 4.22 3.92
N TRP A 62 -2.05 5.31 3.63
CA TRP A 62 -3.25 5.34 2.81
C TRP A 62 -3.22 6.46 1.77
N THR A 63 -4.29 6.57 0.99
CA THR A 63 -4.52 7.66 0.03
C THR A 63 -5.65 8.54 0.53
N ASP A 64 -5.64 9.83 0.17
CA ASP A 64 -6.70 10.78 0.57
C ASP A 64 -8.09 10.36 0.03
N TYR A 65 -8.11 9.58 -1.04
CA TYR A 65 -9.32 8.97 -1.60
C TYR A 65 -9.28 7.45 -1.43
N LEU A 66 -10.20 6.90 -0.62
CA LEU A 66 -10.20 5.48 -0.24
C LEU A 66 -10.97 4.55 -1.20
N TYR A 67 -11.68 5.09 -2.20
CA TYR A 67 -12.38 4.28 -3.22
C TYR A 67 -11.46 3.89 -4.39
N LEU A 68 -10.17 3.75 -4.11
CA LEU A 68 -9.16 3.21 -5.01
C LEU A 68 -8.90 1.74 -4.68
N THR A 69 -8.57 0.94 -5.70
CA THR A 69 -8.21 -0.45 -5.50
C THR A 69 -6.77 -0.58 -5.02
N VAL A 70 -6.50 -1.61 -4.21
CA VAL A 70 -5.15 -1.91 -3.69
C VAL A 70 -4.17 -2.08 -4.85
N GLY A 71 -4.46 -2.95 -5.82
CA GLY A 71 -3.57 -3.18 -6.96
C GLY A 71 -3.32 -1.91 -7.80
N GLY A 72 -4.31 -1.02 -7.93
CA GLY A 72 -4.16 0.23 -8.67
C GLY A 72 -3.20 1.20 -7.99
N THR A 73 -3.31 1.34 -6.67
CA THR A 73 -2.42 2.23 -5.90
C THR A 73 -0.98 1.71 -5.82
N LEU A 74 -0.80 0.39 -5.63
CA LEU A 74 0.51 -0.25 -5.57
C LEU A 74 1.23 -0.24 -6.93
N SER A 75 0.47 -0.23 -8.03
CA SER A 75 1.05 -0.04 -9.37
C SER A 75 1.56 1.39 -9.61
N ASN A 76 1.27 2.35 -8.72
CA ASN A 76 1.73 3.73 -8.83
C ASN A 76 2.67 4.11 -7.67
N ALA A 77 2.12 4.33 -6.48
CA ALA A 77 2.86 4.62 -5.25
C ALA A 77 1.93 4.58 -4.03
N GLY A 78 0.82 5.31 -4.11
CA GLY A 78 -0.12 5.53 -3.01
C GLY A 78 0.46 6.48 -1.96
N ILE A 79 0.20 7.79 -2.10
CA ILE A 79 0.79 8.86 -1.28
C ILE A 79 -0.33 9.64 -0.58
N SER A 80 -0.09 10.04 0.67
CA SER A 80 -0.94 10.93 1.48
C SER A 80 -0.09 11.61 2.57
N GLY A 81 -0.73 12.31 3.50
CA GLY A 81 -0.10 12.99 4.63
C GLY A 81 0.69 12.08 5.58
N GLN A 82 0.59 10.75 5.51
CA GLN A 82 1.38 9.83 6.35
C GLN A 82 2.69 9.41 5.69
N THR A 83 2.84 9.70 4.38
CA THR A 83 3.98 9.24 3.57
C THR A 83 5.32 9.78 4.07
N PHE A 84 5.36 10.96 4.68
CA PHE A 84 6.62 11.50 5.24
C PHE A 84 7.18 10.64 6.38
N ARG A 85 6.31 9.93 7.11
CA ARG A 85 6.67 9.12 8.28
C ARG A 85 6.80 7.64 7.95
N HIS A 86 5.87 7.11 7.15
CA HIS A 86 5.77 5.68 6.86
C HIS A 86 6.17 5.31 5.43
N GLY A 87 6.50 6.29 4.59
CA GLY A 87 6.65 6.07 3.15
C GLY A 87 5.32 5.84 2.43
N PRO A 88 5.36 5.74 1.09
CA PRO A 88 4.18 5.45 0.29
C PRO A 88 3.65 4.03 0.53
N GLN A 89 2.46 3.72 0.04
CA GLN A 89 1.87 2.39 0.18
C GLN A 89 2.78 1.29 -0.37
N ILE A 90 3.48 1.54 -1.48
CA ILE A 90 4.44 0.61 -2.07
C ILE A 90 5.61 0.23 -1.15
N SER A 91 5.95 1.06 -0.16
CA SER A 91 7.00 0.76 0.83
C SER A 91 6.50 -0.15 1.95
N ASN A 92 5.18 -0.29 2.09
CA ASN A 92 4.50 -0.96 3.20
C ASN A 92 3.81 -2.26 2.74
N VAL A 93 4.49 -3.00 1.87
CA VAL A 93 4.08 -4.31 1.35
C VAL A 93 5.17 -5.33 1.66
N HIS A 94 4.79 -6.49 2.21
CA HIS A 94 5.72 -7.58 2.49
C HIS A 94 5.87 -8.54 1.31
N GLU A 95 4.76 -8.84 0.64
CA GLU A 95 4.65 -9.90 -0.35
C GLU A 95 3.51 -9.58 -1.31
N MET A 96 3.60 -10.01 -2.57
CA MET A 96 2.55 -9.91 -3.57
C MET A 96 2.44 -11.19 -4.38
N ASP A 97 1.24 -11.51 -4.83
CA ASP A 97 1.01 -12.47 -5.90
C ASP A 97 0.69 -11.72 -7.18
N VAL A 98 1.39 -12.09 -8.25
CA VAL A 98 1.32 -11.42 -9.54
C VAL A 98 1.13 -12.45 -10.65
N ILE A 99 0.17 -12.17 -11.54
CA ILE A 99 0.05 -12.89 -12.81
C ILE A 99 0.88 -12.13 -13.84
N THR A 100 1.96 -12.74 -14.32
CA THR A 100 2.88 -12.11 -15.29
C THR A 100 2.24 -12.04 -16.69
N GLY A 101 2.85 -11.27 -17.60
CA GLY A 101 2.43 -11.23 -19.01
C GLY A 101 2.54 -12.58 -19.75
N LYS A 102 3.21 -13.58 -19.15
CA LYS A 102 3.26 -14.96 -19.67
C LYS A 102 2.12 -15.84 -19.17
N GLY A 103 1.28 -15.34 -18.26
CA GLY A 103 0.22 -16.10 -17.61
C GLY A 103 0.70 -16.95 -16.42
N GLU A 104 1.92 -16.71 -15.93
CA GLU A 104 2.46 -17.42 -14.77
C GLU A 104 2.00 -16.74 -13.48
N PHE A 105 1.54 -17.54 -12.50
CA PHE A 105 1.23 -17.06 -11.16
C PHE A 105 2.48 -17.13 -10.30
N VAL A 106 3.00 -15.98 -9.89
CA VAL A 106 4.27 -15.86 -9.16
C VAL A 106 4.06 -15.08 -7.87
N THR A 107 4.48 -15.66 -6.75
CA THR A 107 4.62 -14.95 -5.48
C THR A 107 5.98 -14.26 -5.43
N CYS A 108 6.00 -12.98 -5.08
CA CYS A 108 7.20 -12.17 -4.96
C CYS A 108 7.23 -11.36 -3.66
N SER A 109 8.43 -11.17 -3.12
CA SER A 109 8.74 -10.40 -1.91
C SER A 109 10.13 -9.80 -2.05
N LYS A 110 10.63 -9.13 -1.01
CA LYS A 110 12.01 -8.60 -1.01
C LYS A 110 13.07 -9.69 -1.13
N ASP A 111 12.78 -10.90 -0.64
CA ASP A 111 13.72 -12.02 -0.59
C ASP A 111 13.40 -13.12 -1.64
N MET A 112 12.22 -13.07 -2.26
CA MET A 112 11.76 -14.04 -3.26
C MET A 112 11.33 -13.32 -4.54
N ASN A 113 11.94 -13.61 -5.69
CA ASN A 113 11.62 -12.93 -6.96
C ASN A 113 11.69 -11.39 -6.83
N SER A 114 12.73 -10.89 -6.15
CA SER A 114 12.84 -9.49 -5.75
C SER A 114 12.82 -8.51 -6.91
N GLU A 115 13.42 -8.87 -8.04
CA GLU A 115 13.37 -8.07 -9.28
C GLU A 115 11.93 -7.83 -9.73
N LEU A 116 11.08 -8.87 -9.71
CA LEU A 116 9.67 -8.75 -10.06
C LEU A 116 8.91 -7.93 -9.00
N PHE A 117 9.20 -8.14 -7.72
CA PHE A 117 8.58 -7.40 -6.62
C PHE A 117 8.78 -5.89 -6.79
N PHE A 118 10.03 -5.45 -6.96
CA PHE A 118 10.34 -4.03 -7.14
C PHE A 118 9.89 -3.48 -8.51
N ALA A 119 9.88 -4.30 -9.57
CA ALA A 119 9.37 -3.87 -10.86
C ALA A 119 7.86 -3.62 -10.85
N VAL A 120 7.09 -4.46 -10.14
CA VAL A 120 5.63 -4.35 -10.07
C VAL A 120 5.20 -3.14 -9.22
N LEU A 121 5.90 -2.87 -8.12
CA LEU A 121 5.66 -1.69 -7.28
C LEU A 121 6.00 -0.41 -8.05
N GLY A 122 5.00 0.41 -8.32
CA GLY A 122 5.17 1.59 -9.19
C GLY A 122 5.38 1.26 -10.68
N GLY A 123 5.16 0.01 -11.07
CA GLY A 123 5.38 -0.48 -12.44
C GLY A 123 4.29 -0.14 -13.44
N LEU A 124 3.30 0.68 -13.08
CA LEU A 124 2.18 1.10 -13.94
C LEU A 124 1.42 -0.09 -14.59
N GLY A 125 1.41 -1.25 -13.92
CA GLY A 125 0.80 -2.48 -14.42
C GLY A 125 1.51 -3.12 -15.62
N GLN A 126 2.75 -2.75 -15.94
CA GLN A 126 3.49 -3.28 -17.10
C GLN A 126 3.99 -4.71 -16.91
N PHE A 127 4.29 -5.10 -15.67
CA PHE A 127 4.96 -6.36 -15.37
C PHE A 127 3.99 -7.49 -14.95
N GLY A 128 2.72 -7.17 -14.77
CA GLY A 128 1.69 -8.15 -14.43
C GLY A 128 0.49 -7.55 -13.71
N ILE A 129 -0.47 -8.42 -13.37
CA ILE A 129 -1.67 -8.08 -12.61
C ILE A 129 -1.45 -8.54 -11.16
N ILE A 130 -1.52 -7.61 -10.21
CA ILE A 130 -1.48 -7.92 -8.78
C ILE A 130 -2.81 -8.57 -8.38
N THR A 131 -2.76 -9.80 -7.88
CA THR A 131 -3.93 -10.56 -7.43
C THR A 131 -4.07 -10.58 -5.92
N ARG A 132 -2.96 -10.59 -5.18
CA ARG A 132 -2.91 -10.45 -3.72
C ARG A 132 -1.74 -9.55 -3.32
N ALA A 133 -1.90 -8.77 -2.27
CA ALA A 133 -0.84 -8.04 -1.60
C ALA A 133 -0.93 -8.25 -0.08
N ARG A 134 0.21 -8.47 0.55
CA ARG A 134 0.35 -8.52 2.01
C ARG A 134 0.75 -7.13 2.53
N ILE A 135 -0.21 -6.45 3.14
CA ILE A 135 -0.09 -5.05 3.58
C ILE A 135 0.25 -5.00 5.07
N VAL A 136 1.20 -4.12 5.43
CA VAL A 136 1.58 -3.85 6.83
C VAL A 136 0.42 -3.16 7.56
N LEU A 137 0.10 -3.63 8.77
CA LEU A 137 -0.87 -3.00 9.66
C LEU A 137 -0.20 -2.55 10.96
N ASP A 138 -0.74 -1.50 11.57
CA ASP A 138 -0.42 -1.06 12.92
C ASP A 138 -1.70 -0.74 13.69
N LYS A 139 -1.57 -0.47 14.99
CA LYS A 139 -2.70 -0.07 15.85
C LYS A 139 -3.36 1.17 15.28
N ALA A 140 -4.67 1.11 15.12
CA ALA A 140 -5.44 2.26 14.68
C ALA A 140 -5.35 3.37 15.75
N PRO A 141 -5.03 4.62 15.37
CA PRO A 141 -5.04 5.73 16.31
C PRO A 141 -6.43 5.92 16.90
N THR A 142 -6.48 6.31 18.17
CA THR A 142 -7.77 6.64 18.81
C THR A 142 -8.20 8.04 18.39
N ARG A 143 -9.51 8.35 18.41
CA ARG A 143 -10.07 9.65 17.96
C ARG A 143 -9.42 10.89 18.63
N ASP A 144 -8.80 10.71 19.79
CA ASP A 144 -8.08 11.76 20.51
C ASP A 144 -6.71 12.13 19.88
N GLU A 145 -6.17 11.28 19.02
CA GLU A 145 -4.90 11.52 18.29
C GLU A 145 -5.13 12.18 16.92
N GLU A 146 -6.24 11.87 16.24
CA GLU A 146 -6.63 12.49 14.96
C GLU A 146 -6.85 14.00 15.09
N SER A 147 -7.48 14.44 16.19
CA SER A 147 -7.73 15.86 16.46
C SER A 147 -6.45 16.68 16.72
N LYS A 148 -5.34 16.02 17.08
CA LYS A 148 -4.01 16.68 17.16
C LYS A 148 -3.31 16.73 15.81
N ALA A 149 -3.51 15.72 14.96
CA ALA A 149 -2.93 15.67 13.62
C ALA A 149 -3.58 16.70 12.67
N GLU A 150 -4.88 16.97 12.79
CA GLU A 150 -5.55 18.04 12.03
C GLU A 150 -5.01 19.45 12.34
N MET A 151 -4.51 19.68 13.57
CA MET A 151 -4.13 21.00 14.05
C MET A 151 -2.76 21.50 13.52
N ILE A 152 -2.02 20.70 12.75
CA ILE A 152 -0.66 21.02 12.27
C ILE A 152 -0.62 21.45 10.78
N TRP A 153 -1.76 21.46 10.07
CA TRP A 153 -1.77 21.67 8.60
C TRP A 153 -2.24 23.06 8.17
N THR A 154 -1.59 24.12 8.65
CA THR A 154 -1.56 25.37 7.87
C THR A 154 -0.35 25.34 6.93
N CYS A 155 -0.60 25.58 5.64
CA CYS A 155 0.34 25.41 4.52
C CYS A 155 1.70 26.14 4.71
N GLU A 156 1.72 27.20 5.53
CA GLU A 156 2.92 28.00 5.78
C GLU A 156 3.83 27.43 6.88
N GLU A 157 3.26 26.74 7.88
CA GLU A 157 4.02 26.09 8.97
C GLU A 157 4.55 24.71 8.54
N THR A 158 3.77 23.95 7.77
CA THR A 158 4.20 22.63 7.24
C THR A 158 5.48 22.74 6.42
N CYS A 159 5.55 23.70 5.49
CA CYS A 159 6.72 23.87 4.63
C CYS A 159 7.98 24.25 5.42
N ARG A 160 7.82 24.95 6.55
CA ARG A 160 8.92 25.36 7.45
C ARG A 160 9.40 24.21 8.35
N CYS A 161 8.49 23.36 8.82
CA CYS A 161 8.82 22.20 9.66
C CYS A 161 9.46 21.07 8.84
N THR A 162 8.90 20.71 7.67
CA THR A 162 9.46 19.64 6.83
C THR A 162 10.85 20.01 6.29
N CYS A 163 11.07 21.27 5.90
CA CYS A 163 12.39 21.72 5.45
C CYS A 163 13.46 21.75 6.56
N LYS A 164 13.08 21.82 7.85
CA LYS A 164 14.05 21.77 8.95
C LYS A 164 14.59 20.36 9.17
N GLU A 165 13.76 19.31 9.04
CA GLU A 165 14.21 17.92 9.16
C GLU A 165 15.00 17.46 7.93
N VAL A 166 14.65 17.90 6.71
CA VAL A 166 15.40 17.54 5.50
C VAL A 166 16.82 18.12 5.50
N ARG A 167 17.06 19.28 6.14
CA ARG A 167 18.41 19.84 6.26
C ARG A 167 19.35 19.06 7.16
N GLU A 168 18.86 18.17 8.03
CA GLU A 168 19.72 17.30 8.85
C GLU A 168 20.15 16.02 8.11
N VAL A 169 19.63 15.74 6.90
CA VAL A 169 19.94 14.53 6.12
C VAL A 169 20.96 14.79 4.98
N ASP A 170 21.37 16.05 4.75
CA ASP A 170 22.31 16.44 3.68
C ASP A 170 23.82 16.24 4.03
N ASP A 171 24.18 15.31 4.92
CA ASP A 171 25.59 14.95 5.21
C ASP A 171 25.98 13.54 4.72
N TYR A 172 25.39 13.09 3.60
CA TYR A 172 25.73 11.80 2.97
C TYR A 172 26.47 11.92 1.62
N SER A 173 27.09 13.06 1.33
CA SER A 173 27.77 13.35 0.06
C SER A 173 29.28 13.08 0.05
N ARG A 174 29.83 12.25 0.96
CA ARG A 174 31.30 12.06 1.09
C ARG A 174 31.87 10.67 0.79
N PHE A 175 31.14 9.81 0.08
CA PHE A 175 31.58 8.44 -0.24
C PHE A 175 31.71 8.12 -1.74
N TYR A 176 31.99 9.11 -2.60
CA TYR A 176 32.45 8.86 -3.97
C TYR A 176 33.44 9.95 -4.45
N GLU A 177 34.64 9.96 -3.89
CA GLU A 177 35.83 10.46 -4.59
C GLU A 177 36.92 9.38 -4.48
N MET A 178 37.10 8.66 -5.59
CA MET A 178 38.31 7.89 -5.93
C MET A 178 38.69 8.26 -7.35
#